data_AF-A0A534WDX6-F1
#
_entry.id   AF-A0A534WDX6-F1
#
_cell.length_a   1.000
_cell.length_b   1.000
_cell.length_c   1.000
_cell.angle_alpha   90.00
_cell.angle_beta   90.00
_cell.angle_gamma   90.00
#
_symmetry.space_group_name_H-M   'P 1'
#
loop_
_entity.id
_entity.type
_entity.pdbx_description
1 polymer ?
#
loop_
_entity_poly.entity_id
_entity_poly.type
_entity_poly.pdbx_seq_one_letter_code
_entity_poly.pdbx_strand_id
1 'polypeptide(L)'
;EKAAPLPLATEDEISPRLQDFATIGELYRAIEIGFDHLAEKIGESRLFLGPPGAQATSRHFWFPELTPVTDLASAHAAIDTIVEQGEGARGEWRSAHFGRLVAVLEEFLDLRDQDAGFEPSRPVLPACVREREDGLPMPLINESFTNRSVDLLNAVYEVILQLLARYFAHTDETDDQLGVLAEVAVGLMKNVVKPLGGLVTRLPIGPEYPGRTAGPTFELFYGVDYLLPHREAAWAVLEERMRLLSELGTRCQSMCAPLFMPTLTKVTGALGDLADQLAEAR
;
A
#
# COMPACT_ATOMS: atom_id res chain seq x y z
N GLU A 1 -21.85 -10.32 8.76
CA GLU A 1 -22.84 -10.16 7.67
C GLU A 1 -22.19 -9.35 6.56
N LYS A 2 -22.36 -9.74 5.28
CA LYS A 2 -22.00 -8.83 4.18
C LYS A 2 -23.00 -7.67 4.24
N ALA A 3 -22.52 -6.43 4.20
CA ALA A 3 -23.39 -5.27 4.10
C ALA A 3 -24.35 -5.48 2.91
N ALA A 4 -25.64 -5.28 3.13
CA ALA A 4 -26.60 -5.28 2.03
C ALA A 4 -26.45 -3.93 1.31
N PRO A 5 -26.34 -3.90 -0.02
CA PRO A 5 -26.23 -2.65 -0.77
C PRO A 5 -27.44 -1.78 -0.45
N LEU A 6 -27.18 -0.52 -0.09
CA LEU A 6 -28.24 0.43 0.20
C LEU A 6 -28.99 0.76 -1.10
N PRO A 7 -30.30 1.10 -1.04
CA PRO A 7 -31.04 1.56 -2.22
C PRO A 7 -30.34 2.78 -2.84
N LEU A 8 -30.56 3.04 -4.13
CA LEU A 8 -30.07 4.26 -4.78
C LEU A 8 -30.56 5.50 -3.99
N ALA A 9 -29.69 6.50 -3.86
CA ALA A 9 -30.03 7.77 -3.23
C ALA A 9 -31.15 8.47 -4.02
N THR A 10 -32.08 9.12 -3.33
CA THR A 10 -33.08 9.98 -4.00
C THR A 10 -32.44 11.29 -4.45
N GLU A 11 -33.01 12.01 -5.42
CA GLU A 11 -32.45 13.28 -5.92
C GLU A 11 -32.19 14.32 -4.80
N ASP A 12 -32.98 14.31 -3.72
CA ASP A 12 -32.87 15.24 -2.60
C ASP A 12 -31.87 14.81 -1.51
N GLU A 13 -31.23 13.64 -1.65
CA GLU A 13 -30.29 13.13 -0.65
C GLU A 13 -28.86 13.56 -0.97
N ILE A 14 -28.27 14.33 -0.04
CA ILE A 14 -26.92 14.89 -0.20
C ILE A 14 -25.85 13.90 0.29
N SER A 15 -26.21 13.02 1.23
CA SER A 15 -25.26 12.06 1.81
C SER A 15 -24.99 10.89 0.85
N PRO A 16 -23.72 10.58 0.56
CA PRO A 16 -23.41 9.41 -0.26
C PRO A 16 -23.81 8.13 0.47
N ARG A 17 -24.35 7.17 -0.28
CA ARG A 17 -24.64 5.82 0.21
C ARG A 17 -23.51 4.89 -0.20
N LEU A 18 -23.15 3.97 0.71
CA LEU A 18 -22.21 2.92 0.37
C LEU A 18 -22.82 2.00 -0.68
N GLN A 19 -22.10 1.80 -1.79
CA GLN A 19 -22.49 0.92 -2.87
C GLN A 19 -21.49 -0.22 -2.98
N ASP A 20 -22.02 -1.43 -3.15
CA ASP A 20 -21.23 -2.61 -3.47
C ASP A 20 -21.24 -2.83 -4.99
N PHE A 21 -20.08 -3.18 -5.54
CA PHE A 21 -19.90 -3.51 -6.96
C PHE A 21 -19.45 -4.97 -7.08
N ALA A 22 -19.87 -5.67 -8.14
CA ALA A 22 -19.48 -7.07 -8.33
C ALA A 22 -18.05 -7.21 -8.85
N THR A 23 -17.57 -6.21 -9.61
CA THR A 23 -16.18 -6.17 -10.13
C THR A 23 -15.57 -4.77 -9.97
N ILE A 24 -14.24 -4.69 -10.10
CA ILE A 24 -13.52 -3.42 -10.12
C ILE A 24 -13.91 -2.64 -11.38
N GLY A 25 -14.10 -3.32 -12.52
CA GLY A 25 -14.61 -2.72 -13.75
C GLY A 25 -15.98 -2.05 -13.60
N GLU A 26 -16.91 -2.65 -12.83
CA GLU A 26 -18.20 -2.03 -12.53
C GLU A 26 -18.06 -0.76 -11.69
N LEU A 27 -17.19 -0.77 -10.68
CA LEU A 27 -16.88 0.41 -9.86
C LEU A 27 -16.35 1.55 -10.75
N TYR A 28 -15.37 1.28 -11.61
CA TYR A 28 -14.78 2.31 -12.45
C TYR A 28 -15.73 2.82 -13.54
N ARG A 29 -16.62 1.98 -14.06
CA ARG A 29 -17.70 2.42 -14.95
C ARG A 29 -18.71 3.32 -14.25
N ALA A 30 -19.03 3.06 -12.97
CA ALA A 30 -19.87 3.96 -12.19
C ALA A 30 -19.19 5.31 -11.94
N ILE A 31 -17.87 5.31 -11.71
CA ILE A 31 -17.07 6.54 -11.62
C ILE A 31 -17.07 7.31 -12.95
N GLU A 32 -16.89 6.63 -14.09
CA GLU A 32 -16.95 7.22 -15.45
C GLU A 32 -18.30 7.93 -15.68
N ILE A 33 -19.42 7.26 -15.40
CA ILE A 33 -20.77 7.84 -15.48
C ILE A 33 -20.91 9.05 -14.53
N GLY A 34 -20.31 8.98 -13.35
CA GLY A 34 -20.29 10.09 -12.38
C GLY A 34 -19.56 11.32 -12.92
N PHE A 35 -18.41 11.13 -13.57
CA PHE A 35 -17.67 12.22 -14.22
C PHE A 35 -18.48 12.85 -15.36
N ASP A 36 -19.07 12.06 -16.24
CA ASP A 36 -19.93 12.55 -17.33
C ASP A 36 -21.10 13.37 -16.79
N HIS A 37 -21.81 12.83 -15.80
CA HIS A 37 -22.96 13.52 -15.20
C HIS A 37 -22.57 14.84 -14.55
N LEU A 38 -21.44 14.87 -13.81
CA LEU A 38 -20.96 16.10 -13.20
C LEU A 38 -20.48 17.10 -14.27
N ALA A 39 -19.80 16.64 -15.32
CA ALA A 39 -19.36 17.51 -16.41
C ALA A 39 -20.56 18.14 -17.13
N GLU A 40 -21.64 17.41 -17.36
CA GLU A 40 -22.89 17.94 -17.92
C GLU A 40 -23.56 18.93 -16.95
N LYS A 41 -23.65 18.59 -15.66
CA LYS A 41 -24.38 19.37 -14.65
C LYS A 41 -23.67 20.66 -14.25
N ILE A 42 -22.36 20.60 -14.01
CA ILE A 42 -21.57 21.73 -13.51
C ILE A 42 -20.53 22.25 -14.50
N GLY A 43 -20.23 21.55 -15.59
CA GLY A 43 -19.20 21.94 -16.55
C GLY A 43 -17.80 21.50 -16.09
N GLU A 44 -16.96 21.08 -17.04
CA GLU A 44 -15.62 20.55 -16.78
C GLU A 44 -14.74 21.51 -15.95
N SER A 45 -14.79 22.82 -16.21
CA SER A 45 -13.99 23.81 -15.48
C SER A 45 -14.34 23.91 -13.99
N ARG A 46 -15.55 23.51 -13.59
CA ARG A 46 -15.97 23.42 -12.18
C ARG A 46 -15.80 22.03 -11.58
N LEU A 47 -15.55 21.02 -12.41
CA LEU A 47 -15.30 19.65 -11.98
C LEU A 47 -13.80 19.44 -11.71
N PHE A 48 -12.94 19.90 -12.61
CA PHE A 48 -11.48 19.77 -12.51
C PHE A 48 -10.85 21.04 -11.92
N LEU A 49 -11.06 21.24 -10.62
CA LEU A 49 -10.68 22.46 -9.88
C LEU A 49 -9.30 22.40 -9.19
N GLY A 50 -8.68 21.21 -9.14
CA GLY A 50 -7.39 21.02 -8.49
C GLY A 50 -6.26 21.73 -9.23
N PRO A 51 -5.20 22.18 -8.53
CA PRO A 51 -4.03 22.74 -9.19
C PRO A 51 -3.34 21.67 -10.05
N PRO A 52 -2.87 22.00 -11.28
CA PRO A 52 -2.22 21.02 -12.15
C PRO A 52 -1.01 20.32 -11.52
N GLY A 53 -0.29 21.03 -10.64
CA GLY A 53 0.86 20.49 -9.90
C GLY A 53 0.52 19.42 -8.86
N ALA A 54 -0.76 19.29 -8.46
CA ALA A 54 -1.19 18.23 -7.54
C ALA A 54 -1.32 16.85 -8.20
N GLN A 55 -1.21 16.77 -9.53
CA GLN A 55 -1.32 15.50 -10.24
C GLN A 55 -0.05 14.65 -10.08
N ALA A 56 -0.23 13.37 -9.75
CA ALA A 56 0.86 12.41 -9.85
C ALA A 56 1.11 12.05 -11.32
N THR A 57 2.37 11.99 -11.71
CA THR A 57 2.75 11.69 -13.09
C THR A 57 3.94 10.75 -13.16
N SER A 58 4.22 10.26 -14.37
CA SER A 58 5.40 9.46 -14.69
C SER A 58 6.75 10.14 -14.39
N ARG A 59 6.73 11.45 -14.08
CA ARG A 59 7.91 12.21 -13.65
C ARG A 59 8.44 11.74 -12.30
N HIS A 60 7.55 11.48 -11.33
CA HIS A 60 7.92 11.08 -9.97
C HIS A 60 7.76 9.57 -9.74
N PHE A 61 6.88 8.91 -10.51
CA PHE A 61 6.70 7.47 -10.46
C PHE A 61 7.06 6.86 -11.81
N TRP A 62 7.79 5.73 -11.87
CA TRP A 62 8.25 5.15 -13.15
C TRP A 62 7.14 4.61 -14.07
N PHE A 63 5.86 4.75 -13.71
CA PHE A 63 4.73 4.20 -14.46
C PHE A 63 4.39 5.13 -15.62
N PRO A 64 4.66 4.75 -16.89
CA PRO A 64 4.44 5.63 -18.03
C PRO A 64 2.95 5.95 -18.25
N GLU A 65 2.05 5.05 -17.83
CA GLU A 65 0.60 5.23 -17.92
C GLU A 65 0.04 6.15 -16.82
N LEU A 66 0.84 6.55 -15.84
CA LEU A 66 0.45 7.53 -14.83
C LEU A 66 0.48 8.94 -15.43
N THR A 67 -0.63 9.30 -16.07
CA THR A 67 -0.84 10.57 -16.74
C THR A 67 -1.71 11.50 -15.88
N PRO A 68 -1.49 12.84 -15.96
CA PRO A 68 -2.27 13.79 -15.17
C PRO A 68 -3.73 13.82 -15.63
N VAL A 69 -4.66 13.89 -14.67
CA VAL A 69 -6.10 14.02 -14.93
C VAL A 69 -6.50 15.49 -14.74
N THR A 70 -6.72 16.19 -15.85
CA THR A 70 -6.99 17.64 -15.89
C THR A 70 -8.31 18.01 -16.56
N ASP A 71 -8.97 17.04 -17.19
CA ASP A 71 -10.22 17.20 -17.93
C ASP A 71 -10.96 15.86 -18.02
N LEU A 72 -12.16 15.87 -18.60
CA LEU A 72 -12.98 14.67 -18.71
C LEU A 72 -12.30 13.60 -19.58
N ALA A 73 -11.63 14.02 -20.65
CA ALA A 73 -10.96 13.11 -21.58
C ALA A 73 -9.80 12.35 -20.90
N SER A 74 -8.96 13.05 -20.13
CA SER A 74 -7.88 12.44 -19.36
C SER A 74 -8.39 11.59 -18.20
N ALA A 75 -9.53 11.95 -17.57
CA ALA A 75 -10.18 11.10 -16.57
C ALA A 75 -10.63 9.76 -17.18
N HIS A 76 -11.28 9.78 -18.35
CA HIS A 76 -11.65 8.55 -19.07
C HIS A 76 -10.43 7.72 -19.46
N ALA A 77 -9.37 8.34 -19.96
CA ALA A 77 -8.14 7.63 -20.31
C ALA A 77 -7.48 6.94 -19.10
N ALA A 78 -7.49 7.59 -17.93
CA ALA A 78 -7.01 7.01 -16.68
C ALA A 78 -7.88 5.81 -16.24
N ILE A 79 -9.20 5.94 -16.33
CA ILE A 79 -10.16 4.86 -16.03
C ILE A 79 -9.95 3.66 -16.96
N ASP A 80 -9.84 3.92 -18.27
CA ASP A 80 -9.59 2.89 -19.28
C ASP A 80 -8.31 2.12 -18.98
N THR A 81 -7.23 2.83 -18.65
CA THR A 81 -5.95 2.24 -18.26
C THR A 81 -6.10 1.30 -17.05
N ILE A 82 -6.81 1.74 -16.00
CA ILE A 82 -7.00 0.94 -14.78
C ILE A 82 -7.79 -0.34 -15.08
N VAL A 83 -8.88 -0.21 -15.84
CA VAL A 83 -9.74 -1.35 -16.19
C VAL A 83 -9.03 -2.33 -17.12
N GLU A 84 -8.26 -1.83 -18.09
CA GLU A 84 -7.49 -2.65 -19.02
C GLU A 84 -6.38 -3.44 -18.30
N GLN A 85 -5.59 -2.78 -17.45
CA GLN A 85 -4.54 -3.46 -16.70
C GLN A 85 -5.08 -4.43 -15.64
N GLY A 86 -6.21 -4.10 -15.01
CA GLY A 86 -6.85 -4.93 -13.99
C GLY A 86 -7.54 -6.18 -14.56
N GLU A 87 -8.61 -5.96 -15.32
CA GLU A 87 -9.51 -7.04 -15.78
C GLU A 87 -9.34 -7.32 -17.27
N GLY A 88 -8.72 -6.42 -18.04
CA GLY A 88 -8.60 -6.54 -19.49
C GLY A 88 -9.95 -6.48 -20.20
N ALA A 89 -10.97 -5.87 -19.59
CA ALA A 89 -12.35 -5.88 -20.07
C ALA A 89 -12.53 -5.29 -21.49
N ARG A 90 -11.57 -4.49 -21.96
CA ARG A 90 -11.55 -3.86 -23.30
C ARG A 90 -10.37 -4.33 -24.18
N GLY A 91 -9.55 -5.28 -23.72
CA GLY A 91 -8.27 -5.69 -24.35
C GLY A 91 -7.90 -7.16 -24.19
N GLU A 92 -6.61 -7.48 -24.23
CA GLU A 92 -6.11 -8.86 -24.08
C GLU A 92 -6.10 -9.29 -22.61
N TRP A 93 -7.21 -9.81 -22.11
CA TRP A 93 -7.41 -10.17 -20.69
C TRP A 93 -6.37 -11.13 -20.10
N ARG A 94 -5.70 -11.94 -20.93
CA ARG A 94 -4.68 -12.89 -20.48
C ARG A 94 -3.42 -12.21 -19.92
N SER A 95 -3.05 -11.06 -20.46
CA SER A 95 -1.90 -10.28 -19.98
C SER A 95 -2.26 -9.32 -18.84
N ALA A 96 -3.55 -9.02 -18.66
CA ALA A 96 -4.08 -8.27 -17.52
C ALA A 96 -3.90 -9.02 -16.19
N HIS A 97 -4.04 -8.32 -15.07
CA HIS A 97 -3.87 -8.90 -13.73
C HIS A 97 -4.77 -10.12 -13.50
N PHE A 98 -6.04 -10.04 -13.90
CA PHE A 98 -6.97 -11.16 -13.81
C PHE A 98 -6.46 -12.41 -14.55
N GLY A 99 -6.07 -12.27 -15.82
CA GLY A 99 -5.57 -13.40 -16.61
C GLY A 99 -4.29 -14.01 -16.05
N ARG A 100 -3.38 -13.18 -15.53
CA ARG A 100 -2.16 -13.66 -14.87
C ARG A 100 -2.46 -14.46 -13.60
N LEU A 101 -3.45 -14.05 -12.81
CA LEU A 101 -3.87 -14.78 -11.61
C LEU A 101 -4.57 -16.09 -11.97
N VAL A 102 -5.37 -16.12 -13.03
CA VAL A 102 -5.96 -17.35 -13.57
C VAL A 102 -4.88 -18.31 -14.03
N ALA A 103 -3.86 -17.85 -14.76
CA ALA A 103 -2.74 -18.69 -15.18
C ALA A 103 -2.00 -19.31 -13.98
N VAL A 104 -1.74 -18.53 -12.92
CA VAL A 104 -1.12 -19.06 -11.69
C VAL A 104 -2.02 -20.11 -11.02
N LEU A 105 -3.34 -19.93 -11.03
CA LEU A 105 -4.29 -20.91 -10.50
C LEU A 105 -4.29 -22.20 -11.33
N GLU A 106 -4.33 -22.09 -12.66
CA GLU A 106 -4.26 -23.23 -13.57
C GLU A 106 -2.97 -24.03 -13.36
N GLU A 107 -1.82 -23.35 -13.35
CA GLU A 107 -0.51 -23.99 -13.07
C GLU A 107 -0.48 -24.67 -11.70
N PHE A 108 -1.08 -24.05 -10.67
CA PHE A 108 -1.17 -24.64 -9.33
C PHE A 108 -2.05 -25.90 -9.31
N LEU A 109 -3.21 -25.87 -9.98
CA LEU A 109 -4.12 -27.01 -10.06
C LEU A 109 -3.47 -28.18 -10.81
N ASP A 110 -2.79 -27.91 -11.93
CA ASP A 110 -2.06 -28.92 -12.71
C ASP A 110 -0.95 -29.60 -11.88
N LEU A 111 -0.23 -28.83 -11.06
CA LEU A 111 0.79 -29.36 -10.14
C LEU A 111 0.16 -30.19 -9.01
N ARG A 112 -1.01 -29.79 -8.50
CA ARG A 112 -1.73 -30.53 -7.47
C ARG A 112 -2.35 -31.84 -7.96
N ASP A 113 -2.76 -31.89 -9.22
CA ASP A 113 -3.24 -33.12 -9.85
C ASP A 113 -2.09 -34.13 -10.01
N GLN A 114 -0.86 -33.66 -10.19
CA GLN A 114 0.35 -34.49 -10.26
C GLN A 114 0.86 -34.89 -8.86
N ASP A 115 0.81 -33.98 -7.89
CA ASP A 115 1.21 -34.19 -6.50
C ASP A 115 0.23 -33.51 -5.54
N ALA A 116 -0.66 -34.29 -4.94
CA ALA A 116 -1.65 -33.79 -4.00
C ALA A 116 -1.05 -33.10 -2.76
N GLY A 117 0.23 -33.38 -2.45
CA GLY A 117 1.01 -32.79 -1.36
C GLY A 117 1.78 -31.52 -1.74
N PHE A 118 1.67 -31.05 -2.98
CA PHE A 118 2.32 -29.83 -3.43
C PHE A 118 1.81 -28.60 -2.67
N GLU A 119 2.63 -28.09 -1.74
CA GLU A 119 2.38 -26.90 -0.94
C GLU A 119 3.49 -25.87 -1.20
N PRO A 120 3.32 -24.96 -2.19
CA PRO A 120 4.37 -24.02 -2.59
C PRO A 120 4.50 -22.83 -1.61
N SER A 121 3.56 -22.68 -0.68
CA SER A 121 3.54 -21.56 0.27
C SER A 121 4.34 -21.86 1.53
N ARG A 122 4.83 -20.79 2.18
CA ARG A 122 5.39 -20.89 3.54
C ARG A 122 4.23 -21.11 4.52
N PRO A 123 4.44 -21.80 5.67
CA PRO A 123 3.40 -22.10 6.65
C PRO A 123 3.04 -20.87 7.51
N VAL A 124 2.77 -19.74 6.86
CA VAL A 124 2.43 -18.47 7.50
C VAL A 124 1.05 -18.58 8.15
N LEU A 125 0.89 -18.14 9.40
CA LEU A 125 -0.45 -17.91 9.97
C LEU A 125 -0.76 -16.41 9.98
N PRO A 126 -2.04 -16.04 9.76
CA PRO A 126 -2.55 -14.75 10.17
C PRO A 126 -2.36 -14.59 11.68
N ALA A 127 -1.57 -13.61 12.09
CA ALA A 127 -1.28 -13.29 13.48
C ALA A 127 -1.08 -11.77 13.62
N CYS A 128 -1.17 -11.24 14.83
CA CYS A 128 -0.95 -9.83 15.12
C CYS A 128 0.20 -9.66 16.13
N VAL A 129 0.82 -8.47 16.15
CA VAL A 129 1.82 -8.15 17.18
C VAL A 129 1.17 -7.73 18.51
N ARG A 130 -0.12 -7.38 18.49
CA ARG A 130 -0.95 -6.97 19.64
C ARG A 130 -2.40 -7.44 19.46
N GLU A 131 -3.19 -7.34 20.53
CA GLU A 131 -4.63 -7.57 20.46
C GLU A 131 -5.31 -6.53 19.57
N ARG A 132 -6.36 -6.95 18.84
CA ARG A 132 -7.12 -6.06 17.96
C ARG A 132 -8.09 -5.20 18.75
N GLU A 133 -8.23 -3.94 18.36
CA GLU A 133 -9.17 -3.00 18.99
C GLU A 133 -10.65 -3.39 18.81
N ASP A 134 -10.98 -4.08 17.71
CA ASP A 134 -12.33 -4.58 17.43
C ASP A 134 -12.71 -5.84 18.23
N GLY A 135 -11.79 -6.34 19.07
CA GLY A 135 -12.00 -7.51 19.92
C GLY A 135 -12.07 -8.84 19.17
N LEU A 136 -11.81 -8.88 17.86
CA LEU A 136 -11.77 -10.13 17.12
C LEU A 136 -10.53 -10.95 17.54
N PRO A 137 -10.70 -12.23 17.92
CA PRO A 137 -9.59 -13.05 18.36
C PRO A 137 -8.65 -13.35 17.20
N MET A 138 -7.35 -13.09 17.40
CA MET A 138 -6.28 -13.41 16.46
C MET A 138 -5.08 -14.01 17.20
N PRO A 139 -4.37 -15.00 16.61
CA PRO A 139 -3.09 -15.44 17.11
C PRO A 139 -2.13 -14.27 17.35
N LEU A 140 -1.43 -14.28 18.48
CA LEU A 140 -0.40 -13.29 18.78
C LEU A 140 0.99 -13.84 18.48
N ILE A 141 1.85 -12.97 17.97
CA ILE A 141 3.26 -13.27 17.76
C ILE A 141 3.98 -13.14 19.11
N ASN A 142 4.26 -14.29 19.73
CA ASN A 142 4.85 -14.40 21.06
C ASN A 142 6.38 -14.55 21.03
N GLU A 143 6.96 -14.92 19.89
CA GLU A 143 8.42 -14.92 19.73
C GLU A 143 8.93 -13.47 19.61
N SER A 144 9.86 -13.10 20.49
CA SER A 144 10.25 -11.72 20.71
C SER A 144 10.92 -11.06 19.49
N PHE A 145 11.80 -11.76 18.78
CA PHE A 145 12.45 -11.20 17.58
C PHE A 145 11.46 -11.05 16.41
N THR A 146 10.56 -12.02 16.28
CA THR A 146 9.49 -12.06 15.26
C THR A 146 8.51 -10.93 15.48
N ASN A 147 8.03 -10.75 16.72
CA ASN A 147 7.14 -9.67 17.09
C ASN A 147 7.75 -8.31 16.72
N ARG A 148 9.00 -8.06 17.14
CA ARG A 148 9.71 -6.81 16.82
C ARG A 148 9.96 -6.59 15.34
N SER A 149 10.23 -7.65 14.59
CA SER A 149 10.45 -7.56 13.13
C SER A 149 9.16 -7.23 12.39
N VAL A 150 8.02 -7.78 12.82
CA VAL A 150 6.70 -7.46 12.25
C VAL A 150 6.26 -6.06 12.67
N ASP A 151 6.48 -5.66 13.93
CA ASP A 151 6.16 -4.31 14.42
C ASP A 151 6.97 -3.23 13.67
N LEU A 152 8.25 -3.49 13.38
CA LEU A 152 9.07 -2.65 12.50
C LEU A 152 8.49 -2.56 11.08
N LEU A 153 8.04 -3.69 10.51
CA LEU A 153 7.42 -3.70 9.18
C LEU A 153 6.15 -2.84 9.15
N ASN A 154 5.29 -2.98 10.15
CA ASN A 154 4.05 -2.23 10.27
C ASN A 154 4.31 -0.72 10.39
N ALA A 155 5.28 -0.34 11.22
CA ALA A 155 5.65 1.07 11.37
C ALA A 155 6.26 1.67 10.08
N VAL A 156 7.06 0.90 9.33
CA VAL A 156 7.56 1.34 8.03
C VAL A 156 6.41 1.50 7.02
N TYR A 157 5.43 0.60 7.04
CA TYR A 157 4.26 0.71 6.19
C TYR A 157 3.45 1.98 6.49
N GLU A 158 3.28 2.33 7.76
CA GLU A 158 2.66 3.61 8.16
C GLU A 158 3.42 4.81 7.59
N VAL A 159 4.76 4.85 7.70
CA VAL A 159 5.58 5.93 7.13
C VAL A 159 5.43 6.02 5.61
N ILE A 160 5.33 4.89 4.89
CA ILE A 160 5.05 4.89 3.45
C ILE A 160 3.72 5.56 3.15
N LEU A 161 2.65 5.23 3.89
CA LEU A 161 1.34 5.84 3.70
C LEU A 161 1.38 7.35 3.99
N GLN A 162 2.14 7.79 5.00
CA GLN A 162 2.30 9.20 5.33
C GLN A 162 3.08 9.98 4.26
N LEU A 163 4.14 9.40 3.70
CA LEU A 163 4.88 9.97 2.58
C LEU A 163 3.99 10.15 1.35
N LEU A 164 3.23 9.12 1.00
CA LEU A 164 2.29 9.17 -0.13
C LEU A 164 1.15 10.17 0.12
N ALA A 165 0.60 10.20 1.33
CA ALA A 165 -0.44 11.15 1.69
C ALA A 165 0.11 12.59 1.65
N ARG A 166 1.33 12.84 2.11
CA ARG A 166 1.99 14.16 1.97
C ARG A 166 2.24 14.51 0.52
N TYR A 167 2.68 13.56 -0.31
CA TYR A 167 2.84 13.76 -1.75
C TYR A 167 1.53 14.18 -2.42
N PHE A 168 0.42 13.51 -2.14
CA PHE A 168 -0.88 13.79 -2.77
C PHE A 168 -1.61 15.02 -2.19
N ALA A 169 -1.29 15.40 -0.95
CA ALA A 169 -1.86 16.56 -0.26
C ALA A 169 -0.80 17.62 0.06
N HIS A 170 0.19 17.77 -0.81
CA HIS A 170 1.27 18.74 -0.66
C HIS A 170 0.73 20.18 -0.75
N THR A 171 1.50 21.12 -0.21
CA THR A 171 1.11 22.53 -0.16
C THR A 171 2.07 23.40 -0.94
N ASP A 172 3.31 23.42 -0.51
CA ASP A 172 4.37 24.32 -0.93
C ASP A 172 5.67 23.58 -1.21
N GLU A 173 5.63 22.24 -1.27
CA GLU A 173 6.69 21.41 -1.85
C GLU A 173 7.05 21.86 -3.26
N THR A 174 8.35 21.92 -3.54
CA THR A 174 8.85 22.03 -4.91
C THR A 174 8.70 20.70 -5.64
N ASP A 175 8.80 20.73 -6.96
CA ASP A 175 8.77 19.52 -7.77
C ASP A 175 9.91 18.53 -7.41
N ASP A 176 11.12 19.05 -7.14
CA ASP A 176 12.24 18.22 -6.65
C ASP A 176 11.91 17.56 -5.29
N GLN A 177 11.24 18.29 -4.39
CA GLN A 177 10.78 17.76 -3.10
C GLN A 177 9.70 16.68 -3.27
N LEU A 178 8.79 16.82 -4.23
CA LEU A 178 7.82 15.78 -4.58
C LEU A 178 8.51 14.54 -5.14
N GLY A 179 9.53 14.72 -5.98
CA GLY A 179 10.39 13.63 -6.45
C GLY A 179 11.01 12.85 -5.29
N VAL A 180 11.58 13.55 -4.30
CA VAL A 180 12.15 12.93 -3.10
C VAL A 180 11.10 12.17 -2.29
N LEU A 181 9.90 12.73 -2.05
CA LEU A 181 8.83 12.01 -1.35
C LEU A 181 8.44 10.70 -2.06
N ALA A 182 8.30 10.73 -3.38
CA ALA A 182 7.97 9.56 -4.18
C ALA A 182 9.10 8.52 -4.17
N GLU A 183 10.34 8.94 -4.37
CA GLU A 183 11.53 8.08 -4.34
C GLU A 183 11.71 7.41 -2.97
N VAL A 184 11.53 8.15 -1.89
CA VAL A 184 11.64 7.62 -0.53
C VAL A 184 10.53 6.62 -0.25
N ALA A 185 9.27 6.92 -0.60
CA ALA A 185 8.15 6.01 -0.42
C ALA A 185 8.37 4.67 -1.16
N VAL A 186 8.81 4.75 -2.42
CA VAL A 186 9.21 3.58 -3.22
C VAL A 186 10.39 2.86 -2.59
N GLY A 187 11.40 3.60 -2.14
CA GLY A 187 12.63 3.10 -1.55
C GLY A 187 12.32 2.24 -0.34
N LEU A 188 11.42 2.70 0.53
CA LEU A 188 10.91 1.92 1.66
C LEU A 188 10.21 0.63 1.20
N MET A 189 9.37 0.67 0.17
CA MET A 189 8.72 -0.55 -0.36
C MET A 189 9.74 -1.58 -0.84
N LYS A 190 10.73 -1.15 -1.64
CA LYS A 190 11.70 -2.04 -2.31
C LYS A 190 12.83 -2.51 -1.39
N ASN A 191 13.37 -1.59 -0.59
CA ASN A 191 14.60 -1.81 0.18
C ASN A 191 14.34 -2.16 1.64
N VAL A 192 13.12 -1.92 2.16
CA VAL A 192 12.76 -2.23 3.54
C VAL A 192 11.64 -3.27 3.61
N VAL A 193 10.45 -2.96 3.09
CA VAL A 193 9.26 -3.83 3.22
C VAL A 193 9.48 -5.18 2.51
N LYS A 194 9.96 -5.19 1.26
CA LYS A 194 10.22 -6.45 0.53
C LYS A 194 11.19 -7.40 1.26
N PRO A 195 12.43 -6.99 1.64
CA PRO A 195 13.33 -7.89 2.36
C PRO A 195 12.83 -8.26 3.75
N LEU A 196 12.23 -7.33 4.50
CA LEU A 196 11.70 -7.60 5.84
C LEU A 196 10.49 -8.55 5.78
N GLY A 197 9.59 -8.36 4.81
CA GLY A 197 8.46 -9.27 4.57
C GLY A 197 8.90 -10.69 4.19
N GLY A 198 9.94 -10.80 3.37
CA GLY A 198 10.58 -12.09 3.06
C GLY A 198 11.30 -12.71 4.27
N LEU A 199 11.76 -11.91 5.23
CA LEU A 199 12.36 -12.36 6.49
C LEU A 199 11.30 -12.91 7.44
N VAL A 200 10.26 -12.13 7.77
CA VAL A 200 9.25 -12.50 8.79
C VAL A 200 8.50 -13.78 8.45
N THR A 201 8.33 -14.07 7.16
CA THR A 201 7.70 -15.32 6.67
C THR A 201 8.51 -16.59 6.94
N ARG A 202 9.73 -16.47 7.47
CA ARG A 202 10.59 -17.58 7.93
C ARG A 202 10.78 -17.61 9.44
N LEU A 203 10.19 -16.64 10.15
CA LEU A 203 10.32 -16.55 11.59
C LEU A 203 9.15 -17.24 12.29
N PRO A 204 9.38 -18.02 13.36
CA PRO A 204 8.33 -18.72 14.07
C PRO A 204 7.42 -17.75 14.84
N ILE A 205 6.12 -18.02 14.89
CA ILE A 205 5.18 -17.18 15.66
C ILE A 205 5.38 -17.34 17.17
N GLY A 206 5.64 -18.57 17.62
CA GLY A 206 5.80 -18.90 19.02
C GLY A 206 5.57 -20.39 19.29
N PRO A 207 5.85 -20.86 20.52
CA PRO A 207 5.77 -22.27 20.88
C PRO A 207 4.34 -22.86 20.80
N GLU A 208 3.31 -22.02 20.88
CA GLU A 208 1.90 -22.41 20.73
C GLU A 208 1.53 -22.82 19.31
N TYR A 209 2.33 -22.43 18.31
CA TYR A 209 2.09 -22.73 16.90
C TYR A 209 3.31 -23.42 16.26
N PRO A 210 3.65 -24.67 16.66
CA PRO A 210 4.81 -25.38 16.14
C PRO A 210 4.81 -25.48 14.62
N GLY A 211 5.94 -25.12 13.99
CA GLY A 211 6.11 -25.18 12.54
C GLY A 211 5.39 -24.07 11.75
N ARG A 212 4.71 -23.13 12.41
CA ARG A 212 4.06 -21.98 11.76
C ARG A 212 4.91 -20.73 11.86
N THR A 213 4.89 -19.93 10.81
CA THR A 213 5.68 -18.70 10.70
C THR A 213 4.79 -17.46 10.64
N ALA A 214 5.36 -16.30 10.99
CA ALA A 214 4.66 -15.02 10.92
C ALA A 214 4.55 -14.53 9.47
N GLY A 215 3.78 -13.48 9.24
CA GLY A 215 3.68 -12.80 7.94
C GLY A 215 3.71 -11.28 8.11
N PRO A 216 3.85 -10.52 7.02
CA PRO A 216 3.56 -9.09 7.04
C PRO A 216 2.09 -8.90 7.41
N THR A 217 1.81 -8.17 8.49
CA THR A 217 0.44 -8.00 8.99
C THR A 217 -0.17 -6.67 8.52
N PHE A 218 0.68 -5.67 8.25
CA PHE A 218 0.26 -4.33 7.83
C PHE A 218 -0.73 -3.69 8.81
N GLU A 219 -0.57 -3.99 10.10
CA GLU A 219 -1.36 -3.37 11.16
C GLU A 219 -1.07 -1.87 11.19
N LEU A 220 -2.12 -1.06 11.09
CA LEU A 220 -2.04 0.39 11.27
C LEU A 220 -2.37 0.73 12.73
N PHE A 221 -1.57 1.59 13.35
CA PHE A 221 -1.69 1.90 14.78
C PHE A 221 -2.67 3.01 15.08
N TYR A 222 -2.98 3.84 14.09
CA TYR A 222 -3.92 4.94 14.21
C TYR A 222 -4.79 5.00 12.95
N GLY A 223 -6.10 5.18 13.13
CA GLY A 223 -7.04 5.31 12.01
C GLY A 223 -6.95 6.65 11.27
N VAL A 224 -6.24 7.64 11.85
CA VAL A 224 -6.07 8.98 11.27
C VAL A 224 -4.64 9.45 11.53
N ASP A 225 -3.77 9.28 10.53
CA ASP A 225 -2.50 9.98 10.52
C ASP A 225 -2.73 11.41 10.09
N TYR A 226 -2.57 12.34 11.03
CA TYR A 226 -2.72 13.77 10.75
C TYR A 226 -1.64 14.21 9.77
N LEU A 227 -2.07 14.70 8.60
CA LEU A 227 -1.21 15.44 7.70
C LEU A 227 -0.86 16.78 8.37
N LEU A 228 0.38 16.93 8.81
CA LEU A 228 0.88 18.22 9.27
C LEU A 228 0.87 19.20 8.09
N PRO A 229 0.17 20.34 8.18
CA PRO A 229 0.06 21.27 7.05
C PRO A 229 1.39 21.97 6.76
N HIS A 230 2.21 22.19 7.79
CA HIS A 230 3.49 22.89 7.68
C HIS A 230 4.58 21.95 7.13
N ARG A 231 5.08 22.24 5.93
CA ARG A 231 6.09 21.43 5.22
C ARG A 231 7.29 21.06 6.08
N GLU A 232 7.97 22.04 6.67
CA GLU A 232 9.18 21.78 7.47
C GLU A 232 8.93 20.82 8.64
N ALA A 233 7.79 20.98 9.32
CA ALA A 233 7.41 20.10 10.43
C ALA A 233 7.05 18.69 9.94
N ALA A 234 6.30 18.59 8.84
CA ALA A 234 5.94 17.30 8.23
C ALA A 234 7.21 16.52 7.83
N TRP A 235 8.15 17.17 7.14
CA TRP A 235 9.40 16.57 6.71
C TRP A 235 10.29 16.17 7.89
N ALA A 236 10.40 17.02 8.92
CA ALA A 236 11.14 16.67 10.13
C ALA A 236 10.57 15.44 10.85
N VAL A 237 9.24 15.31 10.95
CA VAL A 237 8.60 14.15 11.58
C VAL A 237 8.79 12.88 10.75
N LEU A 238 8.69 12.97 9.41
CA LEU A 238 8.94 11.83 8.52
C LEU A 238 10.39 11.33 8.61
N GLU A 239 11.34 12.27 8.61
CA GLU A 239 12.76 12.00 8.84
C GLU A 239 12.98 11.32 10.20
N GLU A 240 12.50 11.94 11.29
CA GLU A 240 12.65 11.44 12.65
C GLU A 240 12.08 10.02 12.80
N ARG A 241 10.87 9.78 12.27
CA ARG A 241 10.24 8.45 12.28
C ARG A 241 11.14 7.42 11.62
N MET A 242 11.70 7.69 10.44
CA MET A 242 12.61 6.73 9.79
C MET A 242 13.89 6.49 10.58
N ARG A 243 14.46 7.52 11.21
CA ARG A 243 15.63 7.35 12.10
C ARG A 243 15.30 6.46 13.30
N LEU A 244 14.17 6.71 13.96
CA LEU A 244 13.69 5.87 15.08
C LEU A 244 13.50 4.42 14.66
N LEU A 245 13.00 4.16 13.44
CA LEU A 245 12.84 2.81 12.90
C LEU A 245 14.18 2.15 12.56
N SER A 246 15.15 2.91 12.03
CA SER A 246 16.53 2.41 11.82
C SER A 246 17.19 2.02 13.15
N GLU A 247 17.05 2.84 14.18
CA GLU A 247 17.54 2.54 15.53
C GLU A 247 16.84 1.32 16.13
N LEU A 248 15.51 1.21 15.96
CA LEU A 248 14.74 0.06 16.41
C LEU A 248 15.26 -1.23 15.75
N GLY A 249 15.43 -1.23 14.43
CA GLY A 249 15.99 -2.39 13.73
C GLY A 249 17.42 -2.70 14.18
N THR A 250 18.22 -1.69 14.51
CA THR A 250 19.57 -1.87 15.08
C THR A 250 19.52 -2.55 16.44
N ARG A 251 18.62 -2.11 17.34
CA ARG A 251 18.42 -2.77 18.65
C ARG A 251 17.97 -4.22 18.50
N CYS A 252 17.15 -4.52 17.47
CA CYS A 252 16.70 -5.88 17.18
C CYS A 252 17.83 -6.83 16.74
N GLN A 253 18.99 -6.31 16.30
CA GLN A 253 20.12 -7.14 15.89
C GLN A 253 20.63 -8.03 17.02
N SER A 254 20.57 -7.56 18.27
CA SER A 254 20.98 -8.35 19.44
C SER A 254 20.18 -9.64 19.65
N MET A 255 18.96 -9.71 19.09
CA MET A 255 18.04 -10.85 19.21
C MET A 255 17.95 -11.67 17.91
N CYS A 256 18.60 -11.19 16.84
CA CYS A 256 18.45 -11.74 15.51
C CYS A 256 19.42 -12.90 15.30
N ALA A 257 18.92 -14.00 14.74
CA ALA A 257 19.76 -15.13 14.38
C ALA A 257 20.80 -14.73 13.31
N PRO A 258 22.04 -15.28 13.36
CA PRO A 258 23.09 -14.94 12.39
C PRO A 258 22.70 -15.05 10.92
N LEU A 259 21.81 -16.01 10.60
CA LEU A 259 21.27 -16.21 9.25
C LEU A 259 20.51 -14.98 8.70
N PHE A 260 19.80 -14.24 9.55
CA PHE A 260 18.97 -13.11 9.15
C PHE A 260 19.66 -11.76 9.33
N MET A 261 20.82 -11.75 10.01
CA MET A 261 21.60 -10.55 10.30
C MET A 261 21.89 -9.70 9.06
N PRO A 262 22.39 -10.26 7.92
CA PRO A 262 22.68 -9.45 6.74
C PRO A 262 21.45 -8.73 6.17
N THR A 263 20.27 -9.36 6.27
CA THR A 263 19.01 -8.75 5.80
C THR A 263 18.59 -7.62 6.73
N LEU A 264 18.65 -7.84 8.05
CA LEU A 264 18.29 -6.82 9.03
C LEU A 264 19.25 -5.61 8.96
N THR A 265 20.55 -5.84 8.81
CA THR A 265 21.54 -4.76 8.64
C THR A 265 21.30 -3.95 7.36
N LYS A 266 20.94 -4.62 6.25
CA LYS A 266 20.59 -3.93 5.01
C LYS A 266 19.33 -3.08 5.17
N VAL A 267 18.31 -3.61 5.85
CA VAL A 267 17.07 -2.90 6.17
C VAL A 267 17.33 -1.66 7.02
N THR A 268 18.13 -1.78 8.09
CA THR A 268 18.45 -0.66 8.98
C THR A 268 19.27 0.42 8.26
N GLY A 269 20.23 0.00 7.41
CA GLY A 269 21.00 0.93 6.59
C GLY A 269 20.10 1.69 5.62
N ALA A 270 19.22 0.98 4.88
CA ALA A 270 18.29 1.61 3.95
C ALA A 270 17.35 2.62 4.63
N LEU A 271 16.89 2.35 5.85
CA LEU A 271 16.10 3.33 6.62
C LEU A 271 16.91 4.59 6.95
N GLY A 272 18.20 4.45 7.27
CA GLY A 272 19.09 5.58 7.51
C GLY A 272 19.33 6.40 6.23
N ASP A 273 19.71 5.73 5.15
CA ASP A 273 19.99 6.36 3.85
C ASP A 273 18.77 7.15 3.34
N LEU A 274 17.56 6.58 3.47
CA LEU A 274 16.31 7.22 3.07
C LEU A 274 15.91 8.38 3.99
N ALA A 275 16.26 8.31 5.29
CA ALA A 275 16.09 9.44 6.20
C ALA A 275 17.04 10.60 5.87
N ASP A 276 18.29 10.29 5.51
CA ASP A 276 19.26 11.30 5.07
C ASP A 276 18.79 11.98 3.78
N GLN A 277 18.20 11.24 2.84
CA GLN A 277 17.61 11.81 1.63
C GLN A 277 16.50 12.83 1.93
N LEU A 278 15.60 12.56 2.89
CA LEU A 278 14.61 13.56 3.33
C LEU A 278 15.28 14.76 4.00
N ALA A 279 16.27 14.53 4.84
CA ALA A 279 16.96 15.59 5.58
C ALA A 279 17.70 16.56 4.65
N GLU A 280 18.30 16.05 3.57
CA GLU A 280 19.02 16.83 2.57
C GLU A 280 18.09 17.70 1.69
N ALA A 281 16.85 17.26 1.47
CA ALA A 281 15.88 17.94 0.62
C ALA A 281 14.89 18.86 1.38
N ARG A 282 14.93 18.85 2.72
CA ARG A 282 14.16 19.76 3.58
C ARG A 282 14.72 21.19 3.51
#